data_AF-A0A7X3KI82-F1
#
_entry.id   AF-A0A7X3KI82-F1
#
_cell.length_a   1.000
_cell.length_b   1.000
_cell.length_c   1.000
_cell.angle_alpha   90.00
_cell.angle_beta   90.00
_cell.angle_gamma   90.00
#
_symmetry.space_group_name_H-M   'P 1'
#
loop_
_entity.id
_entity.type
_entity.pdbx_description
1 polymer ?
#
loop_
_entity_poly.entity_id
_entity_poly.type
_entity_poly.pdbx_seq_one_letter_code
_entity_poly.pdbx_strand_id
1 'polypeptide(L)' 'MYLAEEAAKAAATTSNINTFDWFMLAFTVLIAIGLVRLLMARPKKNVFAIGFATVSFLVFAFSDYVMITESWMK' A
#
# COMPACT_ATOMS: atom_id res chain seq x y z
N MET A 1 -4.85 -12.35 16.25
CA MET A 1 -6.27 -12.05 16.51
C MET A 1 -6.44 -10.62 17.01
N TYR A 2 -5.85 -10.23 18.14
CA TYR A 2 -5.97 -8.86 18.69
C TYR A 2 -5.57 -7.73 17.72
N LEU A 3 -4.41 -7.85 17.05
CA LEU A 3 -3.91 -6.86 16.09
C LEU A 3 -4.81 -6.70 14.85
N ALA A 4 -5.43 -7.79 14.40
CA ALA A 4 -6.36 -7.78 13.28
C ALA A 4 -7.73 -7.18 13.68
N GLU A 5 -8.11 -7.35 14.95
CA GLU A 5 -9.33 -6.81 15.52
C GLU A 5 -9.23 -5.30 15.79
N GLU A 6 -8.05 -4.82 16.23
CA GLU A 6 -7.76 -3.38 16.33
C GLU A 6 -7.74 -2.71 14.94
N ALA A 7 -7.14 -3.37 13.95
CA ALA A 7 -7.20 -2.89 12.56
C ALA A 7 -8.64 -2.81 12.03
N ALA A 8 -9.50 -3.78 12.38
CA ALA A 8 -10.90 -3.79 11.98
C ALA A 8 -11.74 -2.72 12.69
N LYS A 9 -11.47 -2.43 13.97
CA LYS A 9 -12.14 -1.34 14.71
C LYS A 9 -11.76 0.04 14.19
N ALA A 10 -10.50 0.23 13.83
CA ALA A 10 -10.04 1.49 13.21
C ALA A 10 -10.74 1.77 11.87
N ALA A 11 -11.13 0.73 11.12
CA ALA A 11 -11.86 0.83 9.86
C ALA A 11 -13.36 1.18 10.01
N ALA A 12 -13.93 1.03 11.21
CA ALA A 12 -15.38 1.12 11.44
C ALA A 12 -15.89 2.49 11.91
N THR A 13 -15.01 3.48 12.12
CA THR A 13 -15.38 4.73 12.81
C THR A 13 -15.54 5.92 11.86
N THR A 14 -16.76 6.08 11.34
CA THR A 14 -17.37 7.33 10.82
C THR A 14 -16.63 8.05 9.68
N SER A 15 -16.96 7.67 8.44
CA SER A 15 -16.92 8.37 7.13
C SER A 15 -16.57 7.33 6.05
N ASN A 16 -17.09 7.41 4.83
CA ASN A 16 -16.68 6.53 3.71
C ASN A 16 -15.17 6.63 3.37
N ILE A 17 -14.45 7.53 4.04
CA ILE A 17 -13.00 7.75 3.94
C ILE A 17 -12.45 7.78 5.37
N ASN A 18 -11.65 6.77 5.72
CA ASN A 18 -10.96 6.73 7.01
C ASN A 18 -9.59 7.40 6.92
N THR A 19 -9.07 7.91 8.04
CA THR A 19 -7.68 8.41 8.13
C THR A 19 -6.66 7.34 7.74
N PHE A 20 -7.00 6.06 7.97
CA PHE A 20 -6.18 4.92 7.59
C PHE A 20 -6.04 4.75 6.06
N ASP A 21 -7.05 5.15 5.28
CA ASP A 21 -7.03 5.06 3.82
C ASP A 21 -5.96 5.98 3.22
N TRP A 22 -5.81 7.19 3.79
CA TRP A 22 -4.75 8.13 3.44
C TRP A 22 -3.36 7.57 3.78
N PHE A 23 -3.24 6.85 4.89
CA PHE A 23 -1.99 6.19 5.26
C PHE A 23 -1.64 5.06 4.29
N MET A 24 -2.62 4.23 3.90
CA MET A 24 -2.46 3.18 2.89
C MET A 24 -1.95 3.74 1.56
N LEU A 25 -2.62 4.76 1.01
CA LEU A 25 -2.21 5.42 -0.23
C LEU A 25 -0.80 6.01 -0.13
N ALA A 26 -0.48 6.68 0.97
CA ALA A 26 0.86 7.21 1.21
C ALA A 26 1.91 6.09 1.24
N PHE A 27 1.59 4.93 1.83
CA PHE A 27 2.47 3.77 1.85
C PHE A 27 2.74 3.20 0.45
N THR A 28 1.69 3.10 -0.38
CA THR A 28 1.82 2.69 -1.78
C THR A 28 2.73 3.63 -2.56
N VAL A 29 2.60 4.94 -2.36
CA VAL A 29 3.48 5.95 -2.96
C VAL A 29 4.92 5.79 -2.48
N LEU A 30 5.15 5.53 -1.19
CA LEU A 30 6.50 5.28 -0.66
C LEU A 30 7.14 4.02 -1.28
N ILE A 31 6.36 2.96 -1.47
CA ILE A 31 6.83 1.74 -2.17
C ILE A 31 7.18 2.09 -3.62
N ALA A 32 6.35 2.86 -4.32
CA ALA A 32 6.62 3.29 -5.69
C ALA A 32 7.95 4.07 -5.79
N ILE A 33 8.17 5.03 -4.90
CA ILE A 33 9.43 5.81 -4.82
C ILE A 33 10.62 4.87 -4.54
N GLY A 34 10.47 3.93 -3.61
CA GLY A 34 11.48 2.93 -3.30
C GLY A 34 11.81 2.03 -4.50
N LEU A 35 10.80 1.61 -5.25
CA LEU A 35 10.95 0.82 -6.47
C LEU A 35 11.69 1.61 -7.56
N VAL A 36 11.29 2.86 -7.82
CA VAL A 36 11.98 3.75 -8.77
C VAL A 36 13.44 3.96 -8.36
N ARG A 37 13.71 4.25 -7.08
CA ARG A 37 15.07 4.37 -6.55
C ARG A 37 15.90 3.12 -6.82
N LEU A 38 15.31 1.95 -6.64
CA LEU A 38 15.99 0.67 -6.85
C LEU A 38 16.23 0.37 -8.34
N LEU A 39 15.31 0.78 -9.21
CA LEU A 39 15.47 0.71 -10.67
C LEU A 39 16.55 1.68 -11.20
N MET A 40 16.69 2.85 -10.57
CA MET A 40 17.70 3.85 -10.93
C MET A 40 19.07 3.60 -10.30
N ALA A 41 19.17 2.69 -9.33
CA ALA A 41 20.43 2.34 -8.69
C ALA A 41 21.45 1.78 -9.71
N ARG A 42 22.64 2.40 -9.75
CA ARG A 42 23.81 1.98 -10.55
C ARG A 42 25.06 2.02 -9.65
N PRO A 43 26.06 1.13 -9.85
CA PRO A 43 26.19 0.13 -10.92
C PRO A 43 25.62 -1.26 -10.60
N LYS A 44 25.44 -1.63 -9.32
CA LYS A 44 24.91 -2.94 -8.91
C LYS A 44 23.42 -2.86 -8.61
N LYS A 45 22.61 -3.50 -9.45
CA LYS A 45 21.17 -3.67 -9.23
C LYS A 45 20.90 -4.91 -8.38
N ASN A 46 20.09 -4.76 -7.34
CA ASN A 46 19.61 -5.91 -6.55
C ASN A 46 18.31 -6.43 -7.17
N VAL A 47 18.43 -7.40 -8.08
CA VAL A 47 17.30 -7.97 -8.84
C VAL A 47 16.26 -8.61 -7.91
N PHE A 48 16.69 -9.24 -6.81
CA PHE A 48 15.80 -9.82 -5.81
C PHE A 48 14.95 -8.73 -5.12
N ALA A 49 15.59 -7.65 -4.68
CA ALA A 49 14.87 -6.55 -4.05
C ALA A 49 13.93 -5.83 -5.05
N ILE A 50 14.30 -5.75 -6.34
CA ILE A 50 13.42 -5.19 -7.38
C ILE A 50 12.19 -6.08 -7.55
N GLY A 51 12.38 -7.39 -7.65
CA GLY A 51 11.27 -8.35 -7.72
C GLY A 51 10.35 -8.24 -6.51
N PHE A 52 10.91 -8.25 -5.30
CA PHE A 52 10.15 -8.12 -4.05
C PHE A 52 9.38 -6.79 -4.00
N ALA A 53 10.04 -5.66 -4.24
CA ALA A 53 9.40 -4.34 -4.22
C ALA A 53 8.31 -4.22 -5.30
N THR A 54 8.49 -4.86 -6.46
CA THR A 54 7.48 -4.89 -7.53
C THR A 54 6.25 -5.67 -7.08
N VAL A 55 6.42 -6.85 -6.48
CA VAL A 55 5.30 -7.65 -5.97
C VAL A 55 4.58 -6.93 -4.84
N SER A 56 5.31 -6.35 -3.89
CA SER A 56 4.72 -5.53 -2.82
C SER A 56 3.94 -4.35 -3.37
N PHE A 57 4.47 -3.65 -4.38
CA PHE A 57 3.78 -2.54 -5.03
C PHE A 57 2.47 -2.99 -5.67
N LEU A 58 2.47 -4.13 -6.39
CA LEU A 58 1.26 -4.66 -7.02
C LEU A 58 0.19 -5.05 -6.00
N VAL A 59 0.57 -5.70 -4.90
CA VAL A 59 -0.38 -6.08 -3.83
C VAL A 59 -1.00 -4.85 -3.18
N PHE A 60 -0.19 -3.83 -2.86
CA PHE A 60 -0.69 -2.58 -2.28
C PHE A 60 -1.56 -1.79 -3.27
N ALA A 61 -1.15 -1.67 -4.53
CA ALA A 61 -1.95 -1.02 -5.56
C ALA A 61 -3.31 -1.74 -5.78
N PHE A 62 -3.34 -3.07 -5.71
CA PHE A 62 -4.59 -3.83 -5.75
C PHE A 62 -5.46 -3.60 -4.52
N SER A 63 -4.86 -3.55 -3.33
CA SER A 63 -5.58 -3.20 -2.11
C SER A 63 -6.18 -1.79 -2.18
N ASP A 64 -5.44 -0.82 -2.71
CA ASP A 64 -5.93 0.56 -2.90
C ASP A 64 -7.07 0.61 -3.91
N TYR A 65 -6.98 -0.17 -5.00
CA TYR A 65 -8.08 -0.30 -5.96
C TYR A 65 -9.36 -0.80 -5.28
N VAL A 66 -9.28 -1.91 -4.52
CA VAL A 66 -10.43 -2.47 -3.80
C VAL A 66 -10.98 -1.47 -2.79
N MET A 67 -10.12 -0.79 -2.04
CA MET A 67 -10.52 0.24 -1.08
C MET A 67 -11.29 1.38 -1.76
N ILE A 68 -10.77 1.92 -2.87
CA ILE A 68 -11.43 3.01 -3.60
C ILE A 68 -12.78 2.54 -4.19
N THR A 69 -12.82 1.35 -4.79
CA THR A 69 -14.06 0.86 -5.44
C THR A 69 -15.14 0.44 -4.47
N GLU A 70 -14.77 -0.23 -3.37
CA GLU A 70 -15.74 -0.83 -2.45
C GLU A 70 -16.04 0.03 -1.22
N SER A 71 -15.10 0.89 -0.79
CA SER A 71 -15.27 1.77 0.37
C SER A 71 -15.64 3.20 0.00
N TRP A 72 -15.02 3.78 -1.04
CA TRP A 72 -15.26 5.20 -1.37
C TRP A 72 -16.38 5.42 -2.39
N MET A 73 -16.60 4.47 -3.31
CA MET A 73 -17.61 4.58 -4.38
C MET A 73 -18.94 3.86 -4.08
N LYS A 74 -19.11 3.27 -2.90
CA LYS A 74 -20.31 2.53 -2.48
C LYS A 74 -21.06 3.28 -1.39
#